data_AF-A0A3M6VGS8-F1
#
_entry.id   AF-A0A3M6VGS8-F1
#
_cell.length_a   1.000
_cell.length_b   1.000
_cell.length_c   1.000
_cell.angle_alpha   90.00
_cell.angle_beta   90.00
_cell.angle_gamma   90.00
#
_symmetry.space_group_name_H-M   'P 1'
#
loop_
_entity.id
_entity.type
_entity.pdbx_description
1 polymer ?
#
loop_
_entity_poly.entity_id
_entity_poly.type
_entity_poly.pdbx_seq_one_letter_code
_entity_poly.pdbx_strand_id
1 'polypeptide(L)'
;MRRYLSIVLVVMRTATAARIALLTDVEGNWQYVRNVVRQSSCLFLTSSGQDETLELRDDCMLVFGGDAGDKGNDTLKCYEQLVSLKKRHPDRVVLLVGNRDVNKMRFTSELHDTEMDLYSMAKEVLEGPMWVPVDKRMTLTQFLAKEQKKEDGDGADGTIEAVNSKTNRLKWILEHTMGAHDGSTGRL
;
A
#
# COMPACT_ATOMS: atom_id res chain seq x y z
N MET A 1 13.15 -53.31 -25.73
CA MET A 1 12.98 -52.09 -24.90
C MET A 1 11.51 -51.74 -24.84
N ARG A 2 10.83 -51.96 -23.69
CA ARG A 2 9.44 -51.54 -23.47
C ARG A 2 9.45 -50.07 -23.03
N ARG A 3 8.88 -49.17 -23.84
CA ARG A 3 8.66 -47.77 -23.45
C ARG A 3 7.39 -47.71 -22.61
N TYR A 4 7.51 -47.31 -21.35
CA TYR A 4 6.38 -46.97 -20.48
C TYR A 4 5.72 -45.70 -20.99
N LEU A 5 4.42 -45.76 -21.25
CA LEU A 5 3.58 -44.60 -21.55
C LEU A 5 3.13 -44.02 -20.20
N SER A 6 3.79 -42.97 -19.73
CA SER A 6 3.32 -42.21 -18.57
C SER A 6 2.11 -41.38 -18.99
N ILE A 7 0.91 -41.82 -18.60
CA ILE A 7 -0.30 -41.01 -18.70
C ILE A 7 -0.22 -39.92 -17.64
N VAL A 8 0.10 -38.69 -18.06
CA VAL A 8 -0.08 -37.50 -17.23
C VAL A 8 -1.57 -37.20 -17.23
N LEU A 9 -2.27 -37.60 -16.16
CA LEU A 9 -3.65 -37.21 -15.93
C LEU A 9 -3.66 -35.73 -15.52
N VAL A 10 -3.83 -34.84 -16.49
CA VAL A 10 -4.17 -33.44 -16.22
C VAL A 10 -5.62 -33.43 -15.75
N VAL A 11 -5.83 -33.46 -14.43
CA VAL A 11 -7.14 -33.19 -13.85
C VAL A 11 -7.41 -31.71 -14.04
N MET A 12 -8.07 -31.34 -15.14
CA MET A 12 -8.74 -30.04 -15.22
C MET A 12 -9.88 -30.08 -14.20
N ARG A 13 -9.66 -29.46 -13.03
CA ARG A 13 -10.73 -29.15 -12.10
C ARG A 13 -11.72 -28.26 -12.84
N THR A 14 -12.86 -28.82 -13.22
CA THR A 14 -14.05 -28.05 -13.55
C THR A 14 -14.35 -27.16 -12.34
N ALA A 15 -14.50 -25.85 -12.58
CA ALA A 15 -14.81 -24.90 -11.53
C ALA A 15 -16.20 -25.23 -10.94
N THR A 16 -16.22 -25.99 -9.85
CA THR A 16 -17.35 -25.95 -8.92
C THR A 16 -17.49 -24.51 -8.48
N ALA A 17 -18.73 -23.99 -8.40
CA ALA A 17 -18.99 -22.62 -7.98
C ALA A 17 -18.32 -22.37 -6.61
N ALA A 18 -17.15 -21.72 -6.63
CA ALA A 18 -16.39 -21.45 -5.44
C ALA A 18 -17.13 -20.38 -4.63
N ARG A 19 -17.26 -20.58 -3.32
CA ARG A 19 -17.86 -19.57 -2.45
C ARG A 19 -16.91 -18.38 -2.37
N ILE A 20 -17.40 -17.18 -2.60
CA ILE A 20 -16.57 -15.97 -2.65
C ILE A 20 -16.75 -15.19 -1.36
N ALA A 21 -15.64 -14.92 -0.67
CA ALA A 21 -15.55 -13.90 0.36
C ALA A 21 -15.14 -12.56 -0.28
N LEU A 22 -15.86 -11.51 0.07
CA LEU A 22 -15.49 -10.13 -0.23
C LEU A 22 -15.04 -9.47 1.08
N LEU A 23 -13.86 -8.86 1.07
CA LEU A 23 -13.31 -8.09 2.20
C LEU A 23 -12.70 -6.81 1.62
N THR A 24 -12.96 -5.66 2.22
CA THR A 24 -12.45 -4.36 1.72
C THR A 24 -12.31 -3.39 2.87
N ASP A 25 -11.59 -2.29 2.67
CA ASP A 25 -11.54 -1.14 3.59
C ASP A 25 -11.17 -1.56 5.02
N VAL A 26 -10.19 -2.46 5.14
CA VAL A 26 -9.69 -2.90 6.44
C VAL A 26 -9.01 -1.74 7.15
N GLU A 27 -8.35 -0.86 6.40
CA GLU A 27 -7.71 0.37 6.87
C GLU A 27 -6.81 0.17 8.11
N GLY A 28 -6.16 -1.00 8.25
CA GLY A 28 -5.32 -1.34 9.40
C GLY A 28 -6.07 -1.75 10.67
N ASN A 29 -7.37 -2.03 10.59
CA ASN A 29 -8.20 -2.45 11.71
C ASN A 29 -8.30 -3.98 11.78
N TRP A 30 -7.39 -4.62 12.52
CA TRP A 30 -7.41 -6.07 12.65
C TRP A 30 -8.64 -6.60 13.42
N GLN A 31 -9.20 -5.80 14.32
CA GLN A 31 -10.43 -6.17 15.03
C GLN A 31 -11.63 -6.24 14.08
N TYR A 32 -11.69 -5.38 13.06
CA TYR A 32 -12.67 -5.49 11.98
C TYR A 32 -12.51 -6.81 11.22
N VAL A 33 -11.27 -7.20 10.87
CA VAL A 33 -10.99 -8.50 10.23
C VAL A 33 -11.50 -9.65 11.10
N ARG A 34 -11.22 -9.65 12.42
CA ARG A 34 -11.74 -10.67 13.34
C ARG A 34 -13.27 -10.76 13.30
N ASN A 35 -13.95 -9.62 13.26
CA ASN A 35 -15.41 -9.57 13.23
C ASN A 35 -15.98 -10.13 11.93
N VAL A 36 -15.36 -9.82 10.78
CA VAL A 36 -15.73 -10.39 9.48
C VAL A 36 -15.49 -11.89 9.46
N VAL A 37 -14.31 -12.34 9.92
CA VAL A 37 -13.96 -13.76 9.92
C VAL A 37 -14.89 -14.58 10.81
N ARG A 38 -15.34 -14.06 11.95
CA ARG A 38 -16.33 -14.73 12.83
C ARG A 38 -17.66 -15.03 12.13
N GLN A 39 -18.03 -14.22 11.14
CA GLN A 39 -19.28 -14.37 10.40
C GLN A 39 -19.06 -15.05 9.03
N SER A 40 -17.81 -15.27 8.64
CA SER A 40 -17.45 -15.81 7.34
C SER A 40 -17.57 -17.32 7.32
N SER A 41 -18.16 -17.86 6.26
CA SER A 41 -18.11 -19.29 5.96
C SER A 41 -16.89 -19.69 5.13
N CYS A 42 -16.08 -18.71 4.71
CA CYS A 42 -14.95 -18.88 3.79
C CYS A 42 -13.60 -18.60 4.46
N LEU A 43 -13.55 -17.62 5.35
CA LEU A 43 -12.35 -17.21 6.07
C LEU A 43 -12.36 -17.75 7.49
N PHE A 44 -11.19 -18.06 8.03
CA PHE A 44 -11.02 -18.40 9.44
C PHE A 44 -9.67 -17.87 9.94
N LEU A 45 -9.53 -17.74 11.26
CA LEU A 45 -8.25 -17.43 11.89
C LEU A 45 -7.70 -18.69 12.55
N THR A 46 -6.40 -18.93 12.38
CA THR A 46 -5.64 -19.84 13.22
C THR A 46 -4.80 -19.03 14.18
N SER A 47 -4.55 -19.57 15.38
CA SER A 47 -3.78 -18.89 16.41
C SER A 47 -2.56 -19.73 16.78
N SER A 48 -1.40 -19.08 16.85
CA SER A 48 -0.16 -19.66 17.36
C SER A 48 0.42 -18.71 18.40
N GLY A 49 0.13 -18.98 19.68
CA GLY A 49 0.46 -18.05 20.76
C GLY A 49 -0.35 -16.75 20.65
N GLN A 50 0.34 -15.61 20.55
CA GLN A 50 -0.29 -14.29 20.40
C GLN A 50 -0.56 -13.93 18.92
N ASP A 51 -0.02 -14.70 17.99
CA ASP A 51 -0.14 -14.42 16.56
C ASP A 51 -1.39 -15.09 15.97
N GLU A 52 -2.08 -14.35 15.12
CA GLU A 52 -3.23 -14.81 14.35
C GLU A 52 -2.88 -14.84 12.88
N THR A 53 -3.20 -15.94 12.20
CA THR A 53 -3.03 -16.09 10.77
C THR A 53 -4.38 -16.20 10.08
N LEU A 54 -4.59 -15.38 9.05
CA LEU A 54 -5.77 -15.43 8.20
C LEU A 54 -5.67 -16.62 7.26
N GLU A 55 -6.75 -17.41 7.19
CA GLU A 55 -6.82 -18.63 6.40
C GLU A 55 -8.08 -18.67 5.53
N LEU A 56 -7.99 -19.39 4.41
CA LEU A 56 -9.06 -19.55 3.42
C LEU A 56 -9.43 -21.03 3.29
N ARG A 57 -10.73 -21.34 3.39
CA ARG A 57 -11.25 -22.70 3.17
C ARG A 57 -10.98 -23.18 1.74
N ASP A 58 -10.85 -24.49 1.54
CA ASP A 58 -10.40 -25.07 0.26
C ASP A 58 -11.35 -24.84 -0.92
N ASP A 59 -12.65 -24.75 -0.66
CA ASP A 59 -13.73 -24.55 -1.64
C ASP A 59 -14.10 -23.07 -1.83
N CYS A 60 -13.25 -22.16 -1.34
CA CYS A 60 -13.51 -20.73 -1.31
C CYS A 60 -12.48 -19.91 -2.06
N MET A 61 -12.90 -18.71 -2.48
CA MET A 61 -12.07 -17.65 -3.02
C MET A 61 -12.22 -16.38 -2.17
N LEU A 62 -11.17 -15.56 -2.12
CA LEU A 62 -11.19 -14.23 -1.54
C LEU A 62 -10.98 -13.20 -2.63
N VAL A 63 -11.83 -12.18 -2.69
CA VAL A 63 -11.54 -10.93 -3.38
C VAL A 63 -11.39 -9.84 -2.33
N PHE A 64 -10.16 -9.33 -2.20
CA PHE A 64 -9.88 -8.17 -1.37
C PHE A 64 -10.07 -6.91 -2.21
N GLY A 65 -10.93 -5.99 -1.76
CA GLY A 65 -11.34 -4.79 -2.50
C GLY A 65 -10.33 -3.64 -2.51
N GLY A 66 -9.34 -3.69 -1.61
CA GLY A 66 -8.36 -2.62 -1.43
C GLY A 66 -8.49 -1.92 -0.07
N ASP A 67 -7.66 -0.92 0.13
CA ASP A 67 -7.54 -0.09 1.33
C ASP A 67 -7.26 -0.93 2.58
N ALA A 68 -6.13 -1.66 2.55
CA ALA A 68 -5.72 -2.55 3.64
C ALA A 68 -5.14 -1.81 4.85
N GLY A 69 -4.59 -0.61 4.64
CA GLY A 69 -3.94 0.22 5.66
C GLY A 69 -4.41 1.67 5.63
N ASP A 70 -3.87 2.49 6.55
CA ASP A 70 -3.86 3.99 6.58
C ASP A 70 -4.38 4.59 7.91
N LYS A 71 -5.31 3.93 8.62
CA LYS A 71 -5.93 4.51 9.85
C LYS A 71 -5.68 3.74 11.14
N GLY A 72 -5.58 2.42 11.07
CA GLY A 72 -5.45 1.53 12.22
C GLY A 72 -4.01 1.14 12.52
N ASN A 73 -3.80 0.71 13.77
CA ASN A 73 -2.47 0.36 14.30
C ASN A 73 -1.91 -0.95 13.73
N ASP A 74 -2.74 -1.77 13.07
CA ASP A 74 -2.37 -3.09 12.55
C ASP A 74 -2.14 -3.06 11.02
N THR A 75 -1.79 -1.90 10.45
CA THR A 75 -1.58 -1.74 9.00
C THR A 75 -0.60 -2.77 8.43
N LEU A 76 0.58 -2.95 9.05
CA LEU A 76 1.58 -3.92 8.58
C LEU A 76 1.04 -5.36 8.65
N LYS A 77 0.39 -5.71 9.77
CA LYS A 77 -0.23 -7.02 9.94
C LYS A 77 -1.26 -7.30 8.85
N CYS A 78 -2.10 -6.33 8.50
CA CYS A 78 -3.11 -6.49 7.45
C CYS A 78 -2.45 -6.79 6.09
N TYR A 79 -1.43 -6.02 5.70
CA TYR A 79 -0.70 -6.27 4.46
C TYR A 79 0.00 -7.63 4.45
N GLU A 80 0.72 -7.96 5.52
CA GLU A 80 1.44 -9.24 5.63
C GLU A 80 0.49 -10.44 5.51
N GLN A 81 -0.66 -10.38 6.16
CA GLN A 81 -1.66 -11.44 6.14
C GLN A 81 -2.29 -11.60 4.75
N LEU A 82 -2.64 -10.51 4.06
CA LEU A 82 -3.18 -10.55 2.70
C LEU A 82 -2.16 -11.09 1.69
N VAL A 83 -0.90 -10.63 1.77
CA VAL A 83 0.19 -11.08 0.89
C VAL A 83 0.53 -12.55 1.16
N SER A 84 0.61 -12.96 2.43
CA SER A 84 0.84 -14.36 2.80
C SER A 84 -0.27 -15.27 2.28
N LEU A 85 -1.53 -14.86 2.45
CA LEU A 85 -2.68 -15.61 1.96
C LEU A 85 -2.66 -15.73 0.42
N LYS A 86 -2.31 -14.65 -0.31
CA LYS A 86 -2.12 -14.69 -1.76
C LYS A 86 -1.01 -15.65 -2.18
N LYS A 87 0.12 -15.66 -1.48
CA LYS A 87 1.23 -16.58 -1.77
C LYS A 87 0.84 -18.04 -1.56
N ARG A 88 0.04 -18.34 -0.52
CA ARG A 88 -0.45 -19.70 -0.23
C ARG A 88 -1.60 -20.13 -1.15
N HIS A 89 -2.37 -19.19 -1.68
CA HIS A 89 -3.54 -19.45 -2.52
C HIS A 89 -3.55 -18.54 -3.78
N PRO A 90 -2.58 -18.70 -4.69
CA PRO A 90 -2.35 -17.77 -5.80
C PRO A 90 -3.56 -17.61 -6.72
N ASP A 91 -4.29 -18.69 -7.00
CA ASP A 91 -5.44 -18.65 -7.92
C ASP A 91 -6.78 -18.36 -7.23
N ARG A 92 -6.81 -18.36 -5.89
CA ARG A 92 -8.04 -18.21 -5.10
C ARG A 92 -8.12 -16.90 -4.34
N VAL A 93 -7.04 -16.13 -4.28
CA VAL A 93 -6.99 -14.82 -3.65
C VAL A 93 -6.74 -13.77 -4.72
N VAL A 94 -7.68 -12.85 -4.88
CA VAL A 94 -7.57 -11.69 -5.77
C VAL A 94 -7.37 -10.48 -4.88
N LEU A 95 -6.29 -9.73 -5.10
CA LEU A 95 -6.01 -8.49 -4.39
C LEU A 95 -6.25 -7.34 -5.36
N LEU A 96 -7.37 -6.65 -5.20
CA LEU A 96 -7.57 -5.35 -5.80
C LEU A 96 -6.82 -4.32 -4.96
N VAL A 97 -6.38 -3.26 -5.63
CA VAL A 97 -5.59 -2.20 -5.01
C VAL A 97 -6.49 -0.99 -4.87
N GLY A 98 -6.70 -0.57 -3.62
CA GLY A 98 -7.47 0.63 -3.30
C GLY A 98 -6.65 1.90 -3.48
N ASN A 99 -7.31 3.04 -3.43
CA ASN A 99 -6.66 4.34 -3.61
C ASN A 99 -5.58 4.59 -2.53
N ARG A 100 -5.84 4.17 -1.29
CA ARG A 100 -4.88 4.34 -0.18
C ARG A 100 -3.66 3.44 -0.40
N ASP A 101 -3.86 2.22 -0.90
CA ASP A 101 -2.77 1.29 -1.19
C ASP A 101 -1.85 1.83 -2.30
N VAL A 102 -2.43 2.33 -3.40
CA VAL A 102 -1.67 2.97 -4.50
C VAL A 102 -0.85 4.15 -3.98
N ASN A 103 -1.44 4.99 -3.13
CA ASN A 103 -0.76 6.15 -2.57
C ASN A 103 0.49 5.77 -1.77
N LYS A 104 0.48 4.65 -1.04
CA LYS A 104 1.67 4.20 -0.28
C LYS A 104 2.72 3.55 -1.17
N MET A 105 2.33 2.92 -2.28
CA MET A 105 3.30 2.36 -3.24
C MET A 105 4.17 3.44 -3.90
N ARG A 106 3.70 4.70 -3.94
CA ARG A 106 4.51 5.83 -4.41
C ARG A 106 5.81 6.02 -3.64
N PHE A 107 5.85 5.65 -2.35
CA PHE A 107 7.04 5.84 -1.53
C PHE A 107 8.25 5.06 -2.05
N THR A 108 8.06 3.85 -2.56
CA THR A 108 9.17 3.03 -3.04
C THR A 108 9.77 3.60 -4.33
N SER A 109 8.95 4.28 -5.14
CA SER A 109 9.40 4.96 -6.36
C SER A 109 9.99 6.33 -6.05
N GLU A 110 9.22 7.23 -5.43
CA GLU A 110 9.56 8.65 -5.27
C GLU A 110 10.66 8.93 -4.22
N LEU A 111 10.93 7.97 -3.33
CA LEU A 111 12.02 8.03 -2.34
C LEU A 111 13.20 7.11 -2.69
N HIS A 112 13.21 6.53 -3.89
CA HIS A 112 14.37 5.81 -4.40
C HIS A 112 15.53 6.77 -4.66
N ASP A 113 16.77 6.34 -4.44
CA ASP A 113 17.94 7.24 -4.52
C ASP A 113 18.11 7.87 -5.92
N THR A 114 17.72 7.16 -6.97
CA THR A 114 17.76 7.67 -8.35
C THR A 114 16.76 8.80 -8.60
N GLU A 115 15.67 8.85 -7.84
CA GLU A 115 14.65 9.91 -7.96
C GLU A 115 15.00 11.11 -7.07
N MET A 116 16.05 11.03 -6.24
CA MET A 116 16.42 12.11 -5.32
C MET A 116 17.06 13.32 -6.01
N ASP A 117 17.50 13.20 -7.25
CA ASP A 117 18.06 14.31 -8.02
C ASP A 117 16.95 15.20 -8.63
N LEU A 118 16.94 16.49 -8.27
CA LEU A 118 15.94 17.46 -8.73
C LEU A 118 16.04 17.75 -10.24
N TYR A 119 17.20 17.50 -10.86
CA TYR A 119 17.43 17.81 -12.28
C TYR A 119 17.03 16.66 -13.22
N SER A 120 17.05 15.43 -12.73
CA SER A 120 16.80 14.22 -13.54
C SER A 120 15.48 13.51 -13.22
N MET A 121 14.83 13.85 -12.11
CA MET A 121 13.53 13.27 -11.75
C MET A 121 12.41 13.59 -12.74
N ALA A 122 11.34 12.80 -12.67
CA ALA A 122 10.11 13.05 -13.42
C ALA A 122 9.50 14.42 -13.08
N LYS A 123 9.12 15.17 -14.12
CA LYS A 123 8.54 16.51 -14.01
C LYS A 123 7.25 16.52 -13.18
N GLU A 124 6.45 15.46 -13.30
CA GLU A 124 5.19 15.28 -12.59
C GLU A 124 5.39 15.16 -11.08
N VAL A 125 6.52 14.59 -10.64
CA VAL A 125 6.91 14.53 -9.22
C VAL A 125 7.35 15.90 -8.73
N LEU A 126 8.06 16.66 -9.55
CA LEU A 126 8.54 18.01 -9.21
C LEU A 126 7.39 19.02 -9.07
N GLU A 127 6.46 19.02 -10.03
CA GLU A 127 5.38 20.00 -10.16
C GLU A 127 4.14 19.69 -9.31
N GLY A 128 4.08 18.48 -8.75
CA GLY A 128 2.99 18.04 -7.89
C GLY A 128 1.75 17.55 -8.65
N PRO A 129 0.66 17.24 -7.92
CA PRO A 129 -0.46 16.49 -8.44
C PRO A 129 -1.27 17.23 -9.50
N MET A 130 -1.52 16.57 -10.63
CA MET A 130 -2.25 17.15 -11.77
C MET A 130 -3.73 17.45 -11.47
N TRP A 131 -4.31 16.84 -10.44
CA TRP A 131 -5.71 17.04 -10.03
C TRP A 131 -5.93 18.27 -9.11
N VAL A 132 -4.86 18.92 -8.65
CA VAL A 132 -4.95 20.19 -7.90
C VAL A 132 -4.82 21.36 -8.91
N PRO A 133 -5.55 22.48 -8.79
CA PRO A 133 -5.33 23.65 -9.65
C PRO A 133 -3.90 24.21 -9.50
N VAL A 134 -3.28 24.65 -10.61
CA VAL A 134 -1.86 25.08 -10.64
C VAL A 134 -1.56 26.19 -9.63
N ASP A 135 -2.48 27.13 -9.44
CA ASP A 135 -2.40 28.24 -8.49
C ASP A 135 -2.43 27.81 -7.01
N LYS A 136 -2.86 26.58 -6.73
CA LYS A 136 -3.00 26.01 -5.38
C LYS A 136 -1.99 24.90 -5.08
N ARG A 137 -1.20 24.49 -6.07
CA ARG A 137 -0.20 23.41 -5.90
C ARG A 137 0.98 23.92 -5.10
N MET A 138 1.40 23.13 -4.12
CA MET A 138 2.71 23.24 -3.50
C MET A 138 3.66 22.31 -4.24
N THR A 139 4.57 22.85 -5.06
CA THR A 139 5.60 22.04 -5.74
C THR A 139 6.65 21.56 -4.76
N LEU A 140 7.43 20.54 -5.12
CA LEU A 140 8.53 20.06 -4.28
C LEU A 140 9.57 21.16 -4.05
N THR A 141 9.92 21.91 -5.08
CA THR A 141 10.88 23.04 -4.99
C THR A 141 10.39 24.16 -4.07
N GLN A 142 9.12 24.51 -4.13
CA GLN A 142 8.51 25.50 -3.22
C GLN A 142 8.56 25.03 -1.78
N PHE A 143 8.25 23.75 -1.54
CA PHE A 143 8.33 23.15 -0.21
C PHE A 143 9.76 23.12 0.33
N LEU A 144 10.73 22.68 -0.45
CA LEU A 144 12.14 22.64 -0.04
C LEU A 144 12.68 24.05 0.25
N ALA A 145 12.35 25.05 -0.57
CA ALA A 145 12.72 26.44 -0.29
C ALA A 145 12.12 26.96 1.02
N LYS A 146 10.92 26.49 1.40
CA LYS A 146 10.30 26.82 2.70
C LYS A 146 11.00 26.12 3.86
N GLU A 147 11.37 24.85 3.73
CA GLU A 147 12.12 24.12 4.77
C GLU A 147 13.51 24.71 4.96
N GLN A 148 14.20 25.09 3.88
CA GLN A 148 15.49 25.76 3.93
C GLN A 148 15.43 27.05 4.76
N LYS A 149 14.44 27.93 4.49
CA LYS A 149 14.26 29.18 5.25
C LYS A 149 14.01 28.94 6.75
N LYS A 150 13.44 27.79 7.13
CA LYS A 150 13.25 27.44 8.54
C LYS A 150 14.55 27.00 9.21
N GLU A 151 15.43 26.29 8.50
CA GLU A 151 16.71 25.81 9.03
C GLU A 151 17.77 26.94 9.10
N ASP A 152 17.81 27.79 8.08
CA ASP A 152 18.87 28.78 7.87
C ASP A 152 18.54 30.18 8.44
N GLY A 153 17.27 30.46 8.74
CA GLY A 153 16.79 31.82 9.04
C GLY A 153 16.73 32.72 7.80
N ASP A 154 16.15 33.92 7.93
CA ASP A 154 16.10 34.94 6.87
C ASP A 154 17.52 35.48 6.60
N GLY A 155 18.31 34.79 5.78
CA GLY A 155 19.60 35.32 5.29
C GLY A 155 20.70 34.33 4.91
N ALA A 156 20.54 33.01 5.05
CA ALA A 156 21.60 32.08 4.64
C ALA A 156 21.49 31.65 3.16
N ASP A 157 22.65 31.61 2.51
CA ASP A 157 22.88 31.21 1.13
C ASP A 157 23.02 29.68 1.01
N GLY A 158 22.06 28.94 1.58
CA GLY A 158 21.98 27.49 1.41
C GLY A 158 21.47 27.14 -0.01
N THR A 159 21.71 25.92 -0.44
CA THR A 159 21.10 25.37 -1.67
C THR A 159 19.89 24.52 -1.29
N ILE A 160 18.83 24.52 -2.10
CA ILE A 160 17.63 23.70 -1.85
C ILE A 160 17.96 22.20 -1.84
N GLU A 161 19.04 21.82 -2.51
CA GLU A 161 19.63 20.49 -2.53
C GLU A 161 20.09 20.04 -1.14
N ALA A 162 20.57 20.96 -0.29
CA ALA A 162 21.00 20.63 1.07
C ALA A 162 19.85 20.11 1.95
N VAL A 163 18.63 20.60 1.71
CA VAL A 163 17.42 20.19 2.45
C VAL A 163 16.59 19.12 1.74
N ASN A 164 17.00 18.69 0.55
CA ASN A 164 16.35 17.65 -0.25
C ASN A 164 16.66 16.24 0.31
N SER A 165 16.13 15.96 1.50
CA SER A 165 16.24 14.66 2.18
C SER A 165 15.00 13.79 1.93
N LYS A 166 15.13 12.46 2.05
CA LYS A 166 13.98 11.53 2.02
C LYS A 166 12.91 11.89 3.05
N THR A 167 13.31 12.40 4.20
CA THR A 167 12.40 12.87 5.26
C THR A 167 11.58 14.06 4.80
N ASN A 168 12.21 15.09 4.24
CA ASN A 168 11.48 16.27 3.76
C ASN A 168 10.62 15.95 2.54
N ARG A 169 11.05 15.04 1.67
CA ARG A 169 10.20 14.52 0.60
C ARG A 169 8.99 13.78 1.13
N LEU A 170 9.17 12.88 2.10
CA LEU A 170 8.06 12.14 2.69
C LEU A 170 7.04 13.09 3.33
N LYS A 171 7.49 14.14 4.06
CA LYS A 171 6.61 15.20 4.58
C LYS A 171 5.81 15.85 3.46
N TRP A 172 6.47 16.30 2.39
CA TRP A 172 5.81 16.91 1.24
C TRP A 172 4.77 15.97 0.59
N ILE A 173 5.12 14.70 0.39
CA ILE A 173 4.21 13.70 -0.20
C ILE A 173 2.96 13.54 0.69
N LEU A 174 3.15 13.41 2.02
CA LEU A 174 2.08 13.29 3.03
C LEU A 174 1.18 14.53 3.09
N GLU A 175 1.78 15.72 3.09
CA GLU A 175 1.05 16.98 3.28
C GLU A 175 0.36 17.47 2.01
N HIS A 176 0.96 17.27 0.83
CA HIS A 176 0.55 18.00 -0.37
C HIS A 176 0.11 17.13 -1.54
N THR A 177 0.46 15.84 -1.58
CA THR A 177 0.22 15.03 -2.80
C THR A 177 -0.54 13.73 -2.58
N MET A 178 -0.77 13.27 -1.36
CA MET A 178 -1.51 12.02 -1.10
C MET A 178 -3.00 12.22 -0.76
N GLY A 179 -3.50 13.46 -0.76
CA GLY A 179 -4.90 13.73 -0.42
C GLY A 179 -5.25 13.37 1.03
N ALA A 180 -4.25 13.29 1.92
CA ALA A 180 -4.39 12.83 3.29
C ALA A 180 -4.91 13.89 4.28
N HIS A 181 -5.39 15.05 3.80
CA HIS A 181 -5.86 16.15 4.65
C HIS A 181 -7.04 15.77 5.56
N ASP A 182 -7.72 14.66 5.30
CA ASP A 182 -8.80 14.14 6.16
C ASP A 182 -8.30 13.19 7.28
N GLY A 183 -7.00 12.92 7.38
CA GLY A 183 -6.44 11.93 8.33
C GLY A 183 -5.31 12.39 9.26
N SER A 184 -4.71 13.58 9.04
CA SER A 184 -3.49 14.01 9.74
C SER A 184 -3.64 15.26 10.62
N THR A 185 -4.79 15.45 11.26
CA THR A 185 -4.91 16.40 12.40
C THR A 185 -4.26 15.88 13.70
N GLY A 186 -3.68 14.69 13.70
CA GLY A 186 -2.80 14.21 14.76
C GLY A 186 -1.38 14.75 14.57
N ARG A 187 -0.98 15.68 15.43
CA ARG A 187 0.39 16.22 15.55
C ARG A 187 1.44 15.09 15.49
N LEU A 188 2.43 15.26 14.61
CA LEU A 188 3.78 14.74 14.85
C LEU A 188 4.43 15.51 16.01
#